data_AF-A0A368ZEG7-F1
#
_entry.id   AF-A0A368ZEG7-F1
#
_cell.length_a   1.000
_cell.length_b   1.000
_cell.length_c   1.000
_cell.angle_alpha   90.00
_cell.angle_beta   90.00
_cell.angle_gamma   90.00
#
_symmetry.space_group_name_H-M   'P 1'
#
loop_
_entity.id
_entity.type
_entity.pdbx_description
1 polymer ?
#
loop_
_entity_poly.entity_id
_entity_poly.type
_entity_poly.pdbx_seq_one_letter_code
_entity_poly.pdbx_strand_id
1 'polypeptide(L)'
;MNKALKTMIDNMPEKTGKSLAEWKILLKEKAFAKHSEAVNYLKTEYQVTHGFANTIVTLSKDEQHTSEDLVENQYKGKENLIPIYNSLISFVKSLGEDISITPKKGSVSIIR
;
A
#
# COMPACT_ATOMS: atom_id res chain seq x y z
N MET A 1 7.68 -8.23 -2.08
CA MET A 1 8.61 -7.13 -1.78
C MET A 1 10.02 -7.54 -2.22
N ASN A 2 10.79 -6.70 -2.93
CA ASN A 2 12.15 -7.08 -3.37
C ASN A 2 13.16 -6.96 -2.22
N LYS A 3 14.23 -7.78 -2.23
CA LYS A 3 15.29 -7.82 -1.20
C LYS A 3 15.90 -6.44 -0.90
N ALA A 4 16.13 -5.61 -1.93
CA ALA A 4 16.67 -4.26 -1.75
C ALA A 4 15.75 -3.35 -0.91
N LEU A 5 14.44 -3.43 -1.15
CA LEU A 5 13.45 -2.66 -0.40
C LEU A 5 13.37 -3.13 1.06
N LYS A 6 13.46 -4.44 1.30
CA LYS A 6 13.50 -5.00 2.66
C LYS A 6 14.70 -4.49 3.45
N THR A 7 15.91 -4.59 2.89
CA THR A 7 17.13 -4.07 3.53
C THR A 7 17.05 -2.57 3.82
N MET A 8 16.42 -1.79 2.93
CA MET A 8 16.23 -0.36 3.18
C MET A 8 15.26 -0.10 4.33
N ILE A 9 14.19 -0.90 4.49
CA ILE A 9 13.26 -0.80 5.62
C ILE A 9 13.94 -1.22 6.92
N ASP A 10 14.70 -2.31 6.91
CA ASP A 10 15.40 -2.82 8.08
C ASP A 10 16.42 -1.79 8.62
N ASN A 11 17.10 -1.06 7.73
CA ASN A 11 18.06 -0.02 8.09
C ASN A 11 17.41 1.35 8.40
N MET A 12 16.09 1.49 8.25
CA MET A 12 15.40 2.78 8.40
C MET A 12 15.51 3.38 9.81
N PRO A 13 15.38 2.62 10.91
CA PRO A 13 15.55 3.17 12.26
C PRO A 13 16.93 3.78 12.47
N GLU A 14 17.98 3.13 11.99
CA GLU A 14 19.35 3.62 12.12
C GLU A 14 19.64 4.85 11.26
N LYS A 15 19.04 4.92 10.06
CA LYS A 15 19.32 6.00 9.09
C LYS A 15 18.41 7.21 9.23
N THR A 16 17.23 7.03 9.83
CA THR A 16 16.20 8.09 9.91
C THR A 16 15.75 8.38 11.35
N GLY A 17 16.17 7.57 12.32
CA GLY A 17 15.82 7.72 13.73
C GLY A 17 14.44 7.18 14.12
N LYS A 18 13.66 6.65 13.16
CA LYS A 18 12.35 6.03 13.42
C LYS A 18 12.11 4.84 12.48
N SER A 19 11.28 3.91 12.93
CA SER A 19 10.79 2.81 12.11
C SER A 19 9.75 3.27 11.08
N LEU A 20 9.53 2.46 10.05
CA LEU A 20 8.49 2.73 9.05
C LEU A 20 7.09 2.88 9.67
N ALA A 21 6.77 2.09 10.70
CA ALA A 21 5.49 2.15 11.39
C ALA A 21 5.29 3.50 12.10
N GLU A 22 6.31 4.00 12.78
CA GLU A 22 6.27 5.31 13.44
C GLU A 22 6.14 6.44 12.42
N TRP A 23 6.87 6.36 11.29
CA TRP A 23 6.73 7.34 10.22
C TRP A 23 5.33 7.37 9.63
N LYS A 24 4.69 6.21 9.45
CA LYS A 24 3.32 6.11 8.94
C LYS A 24 2.32 6.82 9.86
N ILE A 25 2.44 6.61 11.17
CA ILE A 25 1.60 7.28 12.17
C ILE A 25 1.78 8.80 12.06
N LEU A 26 3.03 9.25 12.04
CA LEU A 26 3.39 10.66 11.97
C LEU A 26 2.87 11.33 10.69
N LEU A 27 3.04 10.68 9.54
CA LEU A 27 2.54 11.19 8.26
C LEU A 27 1.01 11.22 8.20
N LYS A 28 0.33 10.27 8.85
CA LYS A 28 -1.14 10.20 8.92
C LYS A 28 -1.72 11.36 9.74
N GLU A 29 -1.08 11.73 10.86
CA GLU A 29 -1.51 12.86 11.69
C GLU A 29 -1.45 14.21 10.99
N LYS A 30 -0.48 14.40 10.09
CA LYS A 30 -0.28 15.66 9.36
C LYS A 30 -1.15 15.82 8.11
N ALA A 31 -1.76 14.74 7.61
CA ALA A 31 -2.69 14.73 6.47
C ALA A 31 -2.20 15.54 5.24
N PHE A 32 -0.99 15.24 4.74
CA PHE A 32 -0.43 15.92 3.56
C PHE A 32 -1.29 15.71 2.30
N ALA A 33 -1.57 16.79 1.56
CA ALA A 33 -2.35 16.72 0.33
C ALA A 33 -1.52 16.11 -0.81
N LYS A 34 -0.23 16.45 -0.90
CA LYS A 34 0.65 15.97 -1.97
C LYS A 34 1.77 15.07 -1.46
N HIS A 35 2.17 14.12 -2.30
CA HIS A 35 3.35 13.26 -2.05
C HIS A 35 4.61 14.08 -1.79
N SER A 36 4.84 15.10 -2.64
CA SER A 36 6.01 15.97 -2.55
C SER A 36 6.08 16.76 -1.25
N GLU A 37 4.93 17.13 -0.67
CA GLU A 37 4.87 17.85 0.60
C GLU A 37 5.33 16.96 1.76
N ALA A 38 4.83 15.72 1.81
CA ALA A 38 5.26 14.74 2.81
C ALA A 38 6.77 14.42 2.68
N VAL A 39 7.28 14.30 1.44
CA VAL A 39 8.71 14.07 1.20
C VAL A 39 9.55 15.27 1.65
N ASN A 40 9.12 16.50 1.32
CA ASN A 40 9.84 17.71 1.73
C ASN A 40 9.82 17.88 3.25
N TYR A 41 8.69 17.62 3.90
CA TYR A 41 8.57 17.66 5.35
C TYR A 41 9.56 16.72 6.05
N LEU A 42 9.69 15.47 5.60
CA LEU A 42 10.68 14.54 6.16
C LEU A 42 12.11 15.03 5.93
N LYS A 43 12.39 15.66 4.79
CA LYS A 43 13.71 16.22 4.49
C LYS A 43 14.04 17.46 5.31
N THR A 44 13.09 18.36 5.54
CA THR A 44 13.34 19.64 6.23
C THR A 44 13.31 19.48 7.74
N GLU A 45 12.28 18.81 8.26
CA GLU A 45 12.07 18.72 9.72
C GLU A 45 12.91 17.61 10.35
N TYR A 46 13.14 16.52 9.63
CA TYR A 46 13.81 15.33 10.15
C TYR A 46 15.12 15.00 9.43
N GLN A 47 15.55 15.85 8.49
CA GLN A 47 16.80 15.69 7.73
C GLN A 47 16.94 14.32 7.04
N VAL A 48 15.81 13.68 6.74
CA VAL A 48 15.79 12.37 6.09
C VAL A 48 16.25 12.53 4.64
N THR A 49 17.15 11.66 4.18
CA THR A 49 17.64 11.72 2.79
C THR A 49 16.52 11.42 1.80
N HIS A 50 16.67 11.91 0.56
CA HIS A 50 15.61 11.80 -0.45
C HIS A 50 15.13 10.35 -0.69
N GLY A 51 16.05 9.38 -0.74
CA GLY A 51 15.70 7.98 -0.95
C GLY A 51 14.82 7.41 0.16
N PHE A 52 15.19 7.66 1.42
CA PHE A 52 14.38 7.24 2.56
C PHE A 52 13.05 7.99 2.63
N ALA A 53 13.06 9.32 2.47
CA ALA A 53 11.84 10.12 2.51
C ALA A 53 10.83 9.68 1.44
N ASN A 54 11.29 9.46 0.20
CA ASN A 54 10.42 8.98 -0.87
C ASN A 54 9.85 7.59 -0.58
N THR A 55 10.69 6.69 -0.06
CA THR A 55 10.25 5.32 0.29
C THR A 55 9.21 5.36 1.41
N ILE A 56 9.47 6.09 2.48
CA ILE A 56 8.56 6.23 3.62
C ILE A 56 7.19 6.71 3.14
N VAL A 57 7.14 7.78 2.35
CA VAL A 57 5.86 8.35 1.88
C VAL A 57 5.15 7.38 0.93
N THR A 58 5.89 6.70 0.05
CA THR A 58 5.32 5.70 -0.87
C THR A 58 4.67 4.55 -0.11
N LEU A 59 5.42 3.95 0.83
CA LEU A 59 4.93 2.84 1.64
C LEU A 59 3.82 3.24 2.61
N SER A 60 3.75 4.52 2.99
CA SER A 60 2.67 5.04 3.82
C SER A 60 1.36 5.23 3.05
N LYS A 61 1.43 5.36 1.71
CA LYS A 61 0.25 5.42 0.83
C LYS A 61 -0.19 4.05 0.34
N ASP A 62 0.75 3.13 0.09
CA ASP A 62 0.41 1.77 -0.35
C ASP A 62 -0.45 1.02 0.68
N GLU A 63 -0.31 1.28 1.98
CA GLU A 63 -1.18 0.71 3.02
C GLU A 63 -2.57 1.34 3.11
N GLN A 64 -2.83 2.46 2.42
CA GLN A 64 -4.17 3.08 2.40
C GLN A 64 -5.16 2.38 1.47
N HIS A 65 -4.70 1.37 0.73
CA HIS A 65 -5.55 0.59 -0.15
C HIS A 65 -5.62 -0.84 0.36
N THR A 66 -6.61 -1.13 1.20
CA THR A 66 -6.92 -2.52 1.55
C THR A 66 -7.41 -3.26 0.31
N SER A 67 -7.31 -4.59 0.34
CA SER A 67 -7.86 -5.43 -0.73
C SER A 67 -9.35 -5.16 -0.94
N GLU A 68 -10.09 -4.92 0.14
CA GLU A 68 -11.49 -4.51 0.10
C GLU A 68 -11.65 -3.15 -0.61
N ASP A 69 -10.88 -2.13 -0.23
CA ASP A 69 -10.93 -0.81 -0.87
C ASP A 69 -10.64 -0.88 -2.38
N LEU A 70 -9.67 -1.70 -2.79
CA LEU A 70 -9.30 -1.86 -4.20
C LEU A 70 -10.42 -2.48 -5.02
N VAL A 71 -11.18 -3.41 -4.44
CA VAL A 71 -12.33 -4.02 -5.11
C VAL A 71 -13.50 -3.04 -5.12
N GLU A 72 -13.85 -2.44 -3.99
CA GLU A 72 -14.96 -1.47 -3.90
C GLU A 72 -14.78 -0.31 -4.89
N ASN A 73 -13.55 0.23 -4.99
CA ASN A 73 -13.25 1.30 -5.94
C ASN A 73 -13.41 0.88 -7.41
N GLN A 74 -13.20 -0.39 -7.77
CA GLN A 74 -13.43 -0.89 -9.13
C GLN A 74 -14.91 -0.96 -9.49
N TYR A 75 -15.79 -1.13 -8.50
CA TYR A 75 -17.22 -1.29 -8.68
C TYR A 75 -18.04 -0.03 -8.38
N LYS A 76 -17.39 1.11 -8.09
CA LYS A 76 -18.07 2.39 -7.88
C LYS A 76 -18.89 2.79 -9.13
N GLY A 77 -20.19 2.99 -8.95
CA GLY A 77 -21.17 3.22 -10.02
C GLY A 77 -21.61 1.97 -10.79
N LYS A 78 -21.20 0.77 -10.33
CA LYS A 78 -21.52 -0.56 -10.88
C LYS A 78 -21.72 -1.58 -9.75
N GLU A 79 -22.27 -1.15 -8.62
CA GLU A 79 -22.39 -1.92 -7.39
C GLU A 79 -23.22 -3.20 -7.59
N ASN A 80 -24.12 -3.19 -8.57
CA ASN A 80 -24.92 -4.34 -8.99
C ASN A 80 -24.08 -5.53 -9.52
N LEU A 81 -22.81 -5.32 -9.86
CA LEU A 81 -21.89 -6.38 -10.30
C LEU A 81 -21.12 -7.03 -9.14
N ILE A 82 -21.16 -6.47 -7.93
CA ILE A 82 -20.48 -7.02 -6.74
C ILE A 82 -20.95 -8.45 -6.42
N PRO A 83 -22.25 -8.79 -6.48
CA PRO A 83 -22.69 -10.18 -6.26
C PRO A 83 -22.04 -11.17 -7.23
N ILE A 84 -21.89 -10.79 -8.51
CA ILE A 84 -21.26 -11.63 -9.54
C ILE A 84 -19.78 -11.83 -9.22
N TYR A 85 -19.07 -10.75 -8.84
CA TYR A 85 -17.69 -10.83 -8.38
C TYR A 85 -17.53 -11.81 -7.21
N ASN A 86 -18.38 -11.70 -6.18
CA ASN A 86 -18.33 -12.57 -5.01
C ASN A 86 -18.55 -14.05 -5.39
N SER A 87 -19.51 -14.33 -6.28
CA SER A 87 -19.74 -15.69 -6.79
C SER A 87 -18.52 -16.24 -7.55
N LEU A 88 -17.89 -15.43 -8.40
CA LEU A 88 -16.69 -15.83 -9.14
C LEU A 88 -15.52 -16.14 -8.21
N ILE A 89 -15.25 -15.28 -7.22
CA ILE A 89 -14.17 -15.49 -6.25
C ILE A 89 -14.43 -16.74 -5.39
N SER A 90 -15.68 -16.97 -4.98
CA SER A 90 -16.05 -18.18 -4.24
C SER A 90 -15.79 -19.45 -5.06
N PHE A 91 -16.17 -19.44 -6.34
CA PHE A 91 -15.90 -20.56 -7.24
C PHE A 91 -14.40 -20.78 -7.44
N VAL A 92 -13.65 -19.71 -7.74
CA VAL A 92 -12.19 -19.79 -7.94
C VAL A 92 -11.47 -20.36 -6.72
N LYS A 93 -11.84 -19.94 -5.50
CA LYS A 93 -11.27 -20.49 -4.26
C LYS A 93 -11.51 -21.99 -4.07
N SER A 94 -12.59 -22.53 -4.65
CA SER A 94 -12.87 -23.98 -4.59
C SER A 94 -11.99 -24.83 -5.50
N LEU A 95 -11.22 -24.22 -6.42
CA LEU A 95 -10.42 -24.95 -7.41
C LEU A 95 -9.04 -25.41 -6.88
N GLY A 96 -8.62 -24.93 -5.70
CA GLY A 96 -7.37 -25.34 -5.06
C GLY A 96 -6.84 -24.33 -4.04
N GLU A 97 -6.05 -24.81 -3.09
CA GLU A 97 -5.36 -23.96 -2.09
C GLU A 97 -4.13 -23.23 -2.69
N ASP A 98 -3.70 -23.62 -3.88
CA ASP A 98 -2.59 -23.02 -4.65
C ASP A 98 -2.98 -21.69 -5.32
N ILE A 99 -4.24 -21.28 -5.23
CA ILE A 99 -4.75 -20.09 -5.91
C ILE A 99 -4.54 -18.82 -5.08
N SER A 100 -3.82 -17.86 -5.66
CA SER A 100 -3.60 -16.54 -5.11
C SER A 100 -4.49 -15.49 -5.79
N ILE A 101 -5.22 -14.73 -4.98
CA ILE A 101 -6.11 -13.65 -5.44
C ILE A 101 -5.54 -12.33 -4.93
N THR A 102 -5.14 -11.45 -5.85
CA THR A 102 -4.54 -10.15 -5.53
C THR A 102 -5.31 -9.03 -6.21
N PRO A 103 -6.15 -8.27 -5.48
CA PRO A 103 -6.75 -7.05 -5.99
C PRO A 103 -5.68 -6.00 -6.37
N LYS A 104 -5.93 -5.30 -7.47
CA LYS A 104 -5.13 -4.18 -7.99
C LYS A 104 -6.08 -3.02 -8.25
N LYS A 105 -5.55 -1.84 -8.57
CA LYS A 105 -6.36 -0.62 -8.78
C LYS A 105 -7.45 -0.75 -9.85
N GLY A 106 -7.22 -1.55 -10.90
CA GLY A 106 -8.16 -1.69 -12.02
C GLY A 106 -8.43 -3.12 -12.44
N SER A 107 -8.00 -4.10 -11.63
CA SER A 107 -8.23 -5.52 -11.91
C SER A 107 -8.06 -6.35 -10.65
N VAL A 108 -8.50 -7.61 -10.71
CA VAL A 108 -8.19 -8.62 -9.69
C VAL A 108 -7.38 -9.72 -10.37
N SER A 109 -6.14 -9.88 -9.91
CA SER A 109 -5.21 -10.89 -10.43
C SER A 109 -5.50 -12.23 -9.78
N ILE A 110 -5.64 -13.28 -10.58
CA ILE A 110 -5.81 -14.65 -10.12
C ILE A 110 -4.64 -15.46 -10.69
N ILE A 111 -3.85 -16.06 -9.81
CA ILE A 111 -2.66 -16.83 -10.17
C ILE A 111 -2.79 -18.22 -9.53
N ARG A 112 -2.35 -19.23 -10.26
CA ARG A 112 -2.18 -20.61 -9.82
C ARG A 112 -0.73 -21.00 -10.09
#